data_AF-A0AAN4MZB3-F1
#
_entry.id   AF-A0AAN4MZB3-F1
#
_cell.length_a   1.000
_cell.length_b   1.000
_cell.length_c   1.000
_cell.angle_alpha   90.00
_cell.angle_beta   90.00
_cell.angle_gamma   90.00
#
_symmetry.space_group_name_H-M   'P 1'
#
loop_
_entity.id
_entity.type
_entity.pdbx_description
1 polymer ?
#
loop_
_entity_poly.entity_id
_entity_poly.type
_entity_poly.pdbx_seq_one_letter_code
_entity_poly.pdbx_strand_id
1 'polypeptide(L)'
;MDDRLYPVCELTAEQKKAFNKLKKAYKECEKAGIYFANNYGNLMAFDSKLVVGYGDDSISPGGEYEVRLTYGCPADSIKVANEWADDTHTLGLTKKGMKLYLQEEEE
;
A
#
# COMPACT_ATOMS: atom_id res chain seq x y z
N MET A 1 -22.55 17.57 3.68
CA MET A 1 -21.19 17.96 3.26
C MET A 1 -21.16 19.48 3.26
N ASP A 2 -20.07 20.10 3.71
CA ASP A 2 -19.92 21.56 3.67
C ASP A 2 -19.48 21.96 2.26
N ASP A 3 -20.42 22.44 1.44
CA ASP A 3 -20.19 22.80 0.04
C ASP A 3 -19.12 23.89 -0.14
N ARG A 4 -18.73 24.57 0.94
CA ARG A 4 -17.67 25.59 0.96
C ARG A 4 -16.26 25.01 0.83
N LEU A 5 -16.07 23.71 1.01
CA LEU A 5 -14.77 23.05 0.88
C LEU A 5 -14.39 22.71 -0.57
N TYR A 6 -15.37 22.55 -1.47
CA TYR A 6 -15.07 22.17 -2.86
C TYR A 6 -14.10 23.12 -3.57
N PRO A 7 -14.30 24.46 -3.52
CA PRO A 7 -13.44 25.39 -4.23
C PRO A 7 -11.97 25.37 -3.77
N VAL A 8 -11.71 25.09 -2.48
CA VAL A 8 -10.33 25.02 -1.95
C VAL A 8 -9.62 23.71 -2.29
N CYS A 9 -10.37 22.67 -2.64
CA CYS A 9 -9.83 21.37 -3.05
C CYS A 9 -9.72 21.22 -4.58
N GLU A 10 -10.19 22.20 -5.36
CA GLU A 10 -10.11 22.12 -6.81
C GLU A 10 -8.67 22.26 -7.32
N LEU A 11 -8.26 21.27 -8.11
CA LEU A 11 -7.00 21.31 -8.84
C LEU A 11 -7.15 22.14 -10.12
N THR A 12 -6.11 22.90 -10.48
CA THR A 12 -6.00 23.57 -11.78
C THR A 12 -5.97 22.55 -12.92
N ALA A 13 -6.15 22.99 -14.16
CA ALA A 13 -6.10 22.13 -15.34
C ALA A 13 -4.75 21.39 -15.46
N GLU A 14 -3.64 22.09 -15.18
CA GLU A 14 -2.29 21.54 -15.20
C GLU A 14 -2.07 20.50 -14.10
N GLN A 15 -2.56 20.78 -12.88
CA GLN A 15 -2.48 19.85 -11.75
C GLN A 15 -3.30 18.57 -12.02
N LYS A 16 -4.52 18.71 -12.58
CA LYS A 16 -5.34 17.57 -13.03
C LYS A 16 -4.62 16.73 -14.07
N LYS A 17 -3.97 17.37 -15.05
CA LYS A 17 -3.19 16.69 -16.09
C LYS A 17 -2.01 15.91 -15.50
N ALA A 18 -1.29 16.50 -14.54
CA ALA A 18 -0.21 15.82 -13.84
C ALA A 18 -0.71 14.61 -13.04
N PHE A 19 -1.79 14.78 -12.26
CA PHE A 19 -2.38 13.70 -11.48
C PHE A 19 -2.94 12.56 -12.37
N ASN A 20 -3.48 12.88 -13.54
CA ASN A 20 -3.90 11.87 -14.52
C ASN A 20 -2.73 11.01 -15.02
N LYS A 21 -1.52 11.57 -15.17
CA LYS A 21 -0.33 10.77 -15.51
C LYS A 21 0.04 9.82 -14.38
N LEU A 22 -0.01 10.28 -13.13
CA LEU A 22 0.24 9.43 -11.95
C LEU A 22 -0.77 8.27 -11.89
N LYS A 23 -2.07 8.54 -12.09
CA LYS A 23 -3.10 7.49 -12.16
C LYS A 23 -2.82 6.46 -13.26
N LYS A 24 -2.31 6.91 -14.42
CA LYS A 24 -1.94 6.00 -15.50
C LYS A 24 -0.76 5.12 -15.10
N ALA A 25 0.30 5.71 -14.55
CA ALA A 25 1.48 4.97 -14.08
C ALA A 25 1.11 3.94 -12.99
N TYR A 26 0.27 4.34 -12.02
CA TYR A 26 -0.25 3.45 -10.99
C TYR A 26 -0.93 2.22 -11.60
N LYS A 27 -1.83 2.41 -12.59
CA LYS A 27 -2.49 1.29 -13.29
C LYS A 27 -1.53 0.41 -14.09
N GLU A 28 -0.44 0.95 -14.60
CA GLU A 28 0.58 0.17 -15.29
C GLU A 28 1.34 -0.74 -14.31
N CYS A 29 1.65 -0.24 -13.11
CA CYS A 29 2.21 -1.04 -12.02
C CYS A 29 1.26 -2.16 -11.58
N GLU A 30 -0.04 -1.88 -11.40
CA GLU A 30 -1.04 -2.92 -11.07
C GLU A 30 -1.05 -4.04 -12.12
N LYS A 31 -1.00 -3.69 -13.41
CA LYS A 31 -0.93 -4.66 -14.52
C LYS A 31 0.36 -5.47 -14.52
N ALA A 32 1.47 -4.89 -14.05
CA ALA A 32 2.73 -5.60 -13.89
C ALA A 32 2.73 -6.56 -12.69
N GLY A 33 1.66 -6.57 -11.88
CA GLY A 33 1.55 -7.40 -10.69
C GLY A 33 2.08 -6.71 -9.43
N ILE A 34 2.11 -5.38 -9.40
CA ILE A 34 2.47 -4.64 -8.18
C ILE A 34 1.20 -4.37 -7.36
N TYR A 35 1.21 -4.79 -6.11
CA TYR A 35 0.25 -4.40 -5.08
C TYR A 35 0.81 -3.21 -4.29
N PHE A 36 0.02 -2.15 -4.11
CA PHE A 36 0.43 -0.99 -3.32
C PHE A 36 -0.28 -0.95 -1.97
N ALA A 37 0.46 -0.60 -0.92
CA ALA A 37 -0.08 -0.30 0.40
C ALA A 37 0.45 1.04 0.91
N ASN A 38 -0.30 1.71 1.78
CA ASN A 38 0.17 2.91 2.47
C ASN A 38 0.52 2.54 3.91
N ASN A 39 1.76 2.80 4.30
CA ASN A 39 2.24 2.64 5.68
C ASN A 39 2.91 3.93 6.15
N TYR A 40 2.27 4.67 7.04
CA TYR A 40 2.79 5.95 7.55
C TYR A 40 3.23 6.93 6.46
N GLY A 41 2.47 7.01 5.36
CA GLY A 41 2.85 7.89 4.25
C GLY A 41 3.99 7.34 3.41
N ASN A 42 4.27 6.05 3.48
CA ASN A 42 5.07 5.36 2.48
C ASN A 42 4.11 4.56 1.60
N LEU A 43 4.03 4.93 0.32
CA LEU A 43 3.37 4.11 -0.69
C LEU A 43 4.33 2.98 -1.04
N MET A 44 4.14 1.84 -0.37
CA MET A 44 4.93 0.63 -0.50
C MET A 44 4.46 -0.19 -1.69
N ALA A 45 5.38 -0.85 -2.39
CA ALA A 45 5.12 -1.73 -3.51
C ALA A 45 5.48 -3.19 -3.14
N PHE A 46 4.57 -4.12 -3.45
CA PHE A 46 4.73 -5.56 -3.23
C PHE A 46 4.42 -6.35 -4.50
N ASP A 47 4.96 -7.56 -4.62
CA ASP A 47 4.52 -8.53 -5.64
C ASP A 47 3.14 -9.08 -5.24
N SER A 48 2.13 -8.83 -6.08
CA SER A 48 0.75 -9.28 -5.84
C SER A 48 0.57 -10.80 -5.88
N LYS A 49 1.57 -11.55 -6.34
CA LYS A 49 1.59 -13.03 -6.23
C LYS A 49 2.02 -13.51 -4.85
N LEU A 50 2.64 -12.64 -4.04
CA LEU A 50 3.14 -12.95 -2.70
C LEU A 50 2.25 -12.33 -1.62
N VAL A 51 1.83 -11.08 -1.83
CA VAL A 51 1.01 -10.30 -0.92
C VAL A 51 -0.34 -10.01 -1.59
N VAL A 52 -1.44 -10.38 -0.95
CA VAL A 52 -2.80 -10.14 -1.45
C VAL A 52 -3.52 -9.01 -0.74
N GLY A 53 -3.00 -8.58 0.40
CA GLY A 53 -3.51 -7.39 1.07
C GLY A 53 -2.63 -6.92 2.21
N TYR A 54 -3.00 -5.75 2.71
CA TYR A 54 -2.37 -5.04 3.81
C TYR A 54 -3.47 -4.44 4.68
N GLY A 55 -3.30 -4.55 5.98
CA GLY A 55 -4.30 -4.18 6.95
C GLY A 55 -3.68 -3.93 8.32
N ASP A 56 -4.55 -3.89 9.32
CA ASP A 56 -4.23 -3.62 10.71
C ASP A 56 -5.06 -4.55 11.61
N ASP A 57 -5.07 -4.31 12.91
CA ASP A 57 -5.85 -5.12 13.87
C ASP A 57 -7.38 -4.98 13.68
N SER A 58 -7.85 -3.98 12.91
CA SER A 58 -9.26 -3.70 12.64
C SER A 58 -9.72 -4.15 11.25
N ILE A 59 -8.80 -4.26 10.28
CA ILE A 59 -9.07 -4.65 8.90
C ILE A 59 -8.18 -5.82 8.52
N SER A 60 -8.79 -6.99 8.33
CA SER A 60 -8.07 -8.17 7.83
C SER A 60 -7.52 -7.88 6.42
N PRO A 61 -6.21 -8.10 6.18
CA PRO A 61 -5.60 -7.97 4.86
C PRO A 61 -6.02 -9.10 3.91
N GLY A 62 -6.73 -10.13 4.40
CA GLY A 62 -7.04 -11.33 3.64
C GLY A 62 -5.80 -12.20 3.39
N GLY A 63 -5.93 -13.17 2.48
CA GLY A 63 -4.88 -14.15 2.22
C GLY A 63 -5.04 -15.44 2.99
N GLU A 64 -4.14 -16.40 2.73
CA GLU A 64 -4.19 -17.70 3.40
C GLU A 64 -3.41 -17.69 4.72
N TYR A 65 -2.46 -16.76 4.84
CA TYR A 65 -1.65 -16.53 6.03
C TYR A 65 -1.58 -15.04 6.30
N GLU A 66 -1.62 -14.65 7.57
CA GLU A 66 -1.45 -13.27 7.99
C GLU A 66 -0.19 -13.15 8.85
N VAL A 67 0.67 -12.20 8.52
CA VAL A 67 1.92 -11.93 9.26
C VAL A 67 1.86 -10.54 9.85
N ARG A 68 2.08 -10.44 11.17
CA ARG A 68 2.21 -9.14 11.86
C ARG A 68 3.56 -8.52 11.53
N LEU A 69 3.51 -7.26 11.13
CA LEU A 69 4.69 -6.46 10.91
C LEU A 69 5.05 -5.73 12.20
N THR A 70 6.24 -6.01 12.72
CA THR A 70 6.79 -5.31 13.89
C THR A 70 7.94 -4.44 13.40
N TYR A 71 7.83 -3.10 13.55
CA TYR A 71 8.84 -2.11 13.12
C TYR A 71 8.96 -1.84 11.60
N GLY A 72 7.82 -1.67 10.93
CA GLY A 72 7.77 -1.24 9.54
C GLY A 72 8.03 -2.37 8.53
N CYS A 73 7.78 -2.09 7.25
CA CYS A 73 7.91 -3.08 6.18
C CYS A 73 9.01 -2.65 5.20
N PRO A 74 9.99 -3.49 4.86
CA PRO A 74 11.16 -3.13 4.04
C PRO A 74 10.86 -3.01 2.53
N ALA A 75 9.62 -2.69 2.17
CA ALA A 75 9.22 -2.57 0.78
C ALA A 75 9.84 -1.36 0.07
N ASP A 76 10.08 -1.51 -1.23
CA ASP A 76 10.33 -0.36 -2.11
C ASP A 76 9.17 0.63 -1.98
N SER A 77 9.48 1.90 -1.70
CA SER A 77 8.43 2.86 -1.37
C SER A 77 8.71 4.28 -1.82
N ILE A 78 7.62 5.04 -1.96
CA ILE A 78 7.64 6.49 -2.20
C ILE A 78 7.01 7.18 -1.00
N LYS A 79 7.70 8.20 -0.47
CA LYS A 79 7.14 9.02 0.61
C LYS A 79 6.05 9.96 0.06
N VAL A 80 4.84 9.77 0.56
CA VAL A 80 3.65 10.60 0.36
C VAL A 80 3.22 11.14 1.71
N ALA A 81 2.97 12.46 1.82
CA ALA A 81 2.57 13.03 3.10
C ALA A 81 1.32 12.32 3.63
N ASN A 82 1.38 11.87 4.89
CA ASN A 82 0.27 11.32 5.63
C ASN A 82 0.30 11.89 7.05
N GLU A 83 -0.85 12.06 7.67
CA GLU A 83 -0.94 12.68 8.99
C GLU A 83 -1.01 11.65 10.13
N TRP A 84 -1.51 10.42 9.94
CA TRP A 84 -1.63 9.43 11.03
C TRP A 84 -1.59 7.97 10.51
N ALA A 85 -0.96 7.06 11.25
CA ALA A 85 -1.18 5.61 11.18
C ALA A 85 -0.94 5.00 12.58
N ASP A 86 -1.51 3.83 12.85
CA ASP A 86 -1.47 3.11 14.11
C ASP A 86 -0.38 2.01 14.12
N ASP A 87 0.05 1.59 15.31
CA ASP A 87 1.34 0.91 15.49
C ASP A 87 1.41 -0.54 14.98
N THR A 88 0.28 -1.15 14.59
CA THR A 88 0.22 -2.58 14.26
C THR A 88 -0.37 -2.82 12.89
N HIS A 89 0.47 -3.34 11.99
CA HIS A 89 0.08 -3.67 10.62
C HIS A 89 0.24 -5.15 10.33
N THR A 90 -0.54 -5.66 9.40
CA THR A 90 -0.53 -7.06 8.97
C THR A 90 -0.44 -7.17 7.45
N LEU A 91 0.28 -8.18 6.97
CA LEU A 91 0.31 -8.58 5.57
C LEU A 91 -0.47 -9.87 5.37
N GLY A 92 -1.33 -9.86 4.36
CA GLY A 92 -2.00 -11.03 3.84
C GLY A 92 -1.12 -11.71 2.80
N LEU A 93 -0.61 -12.90 3.11
CA LEU A 93 0.28 -13.67 2.24
C LEU A 93 -0.45 -14.79 1.51
N THR A 94 0.04 -15.09 0.30
CA THR A 94 -0.27 -16.37 -0.38
C THR A 94 0.58 -17.51 0.18
N LYS A 95 0.27 -18.77 -0.16
CA LYS A 95 1.17 -19.91 0.13
C LYS A 95 2.62 -19.66 -0.29
N LYS A 96 2.79 -19.04 -1.46
CA LYS A 96 4.12 -18.74 -2.01
C LYS A 96 4.81 -17.65 -1.19
N GLY A 97 4.07 -16.60 -0.81
CA GLY A 97 4.58 -15.56 0.08
C GLY A 97 5.02 -16.12 1.42
N MET A 98 4.18 -16.94 2.06
CA MET A 98 4.50 -17.55 3.36
C MET A 98 5.71 -18.48 3.29
N LYS A 99 5.85 -19.27 2.21
CA LYS A 99 7.02 -20.13 2.04
C LYS A 99 8.33 -19.33 1.99
N LEU A 100 8.33 -18.18 1.32
CA LEU A 100 9.51 -17.30 1.28
C LEU A 100 9.78 -16.65 2.63
N TYR A 101 8.73 -16.18 3.31
CA TYR A 101 8.85 -15.56 4.64
C TYR A 101 9.52 -16.50 5.65
N LEU A 102 9.13 -17.77 5.69
CA LEU A 102 9.74 -18.76 6.59
C LEU A 102 11.16 -19.17 6.20
N GLN A 103 11.58 -18.97 4.95
CA GLN A 103 12.95 -19.30 4.52
C GLN A 103 13.98 -18.30 5.07
N GLU A 104 13.57 -17.07 5.36
CA GLU A 104 14.44 -16.05 5.95
C GLU A 104 14.61 -16.21 7.48
N GLU A 105 13.81 -17.05 8.15
CA GLU A 105 13.95 -17.34 9.60
C GLU A 105 14.95 -18.48 9.92
N GLU A 106 15.48 -19.19 8.91
CA GLU A 106 16.43 -20.31 9.08
C GLU A 106 17.93 -19.92 8.92
N GLU A 107 18.25 -18.63 8.71
CA GLU A 107 19.63 -18.09 8.69
C GLU A 107 20.00 -17.36 9.99
#